data_AF-A0A832QBG5-F1
#
_entry.id   AF-A0A832QBG5-F1
#
_cell.length_a   1.000
_cell.length_b   1.000
_cell.length_c   1.000
_cell.angle_alpha   90.00
_cell.angle_beta   90.00
_cell.angle_gamma   90.00
#
_symmetry.space_group_name_H-M   'P 1'
#
loop_
_entity.id
_entity.type
_entity.pdbx_description
1 polymer ?
#
loop_
_entity_poly.entity_id
_entity_poly.type
_entity_poly.pdbx_seq_one_letter_code
_entity_poly.pdbx_strand_id
1 'polypeptide(L)'
;MEDFYKRTDISKETIELEITIPKKSFEQSYKAVLKDELGKADLKGFRKGKVPADLLEPQKKDSLKVVTFEKLAPYYLATVLQKENISPVAQPVYKNFPNVLEDKEITFTVEVTIMPEFKLGNMKKIKVDIEKFSVTAKEVDEAIENVFKNHPEGSKSVNDTWAKKIAKKLALPKVDSLESLKKYVKETIGKQKEIIAKRNAEDKAFTQAIELSKIEIPKEAIKYEAKEREHSFEHDMGHDEKRIEQFLEATNVTMEKMREMWLIDAENALKSDVFLKTYAKEHEIKIDDKELGKKIEEIKKNAPKDTDQSVFENEQWKEYIRRIGEKEKAYEQFIEEVFGKKK
;
A
#
# COMPACT_ATOMS: atom_id res chain seq x y z
N MET A 1 3.66 -9.80 -36.34
CA MET A 1 4.35 -8.72 -35.61
C MET A 1 5.61 -9.37 -35.10
N GLU A 2 6.78 -8.94 -35.57
CA GLU A 2 8.04 -9.44 -35.02
C GLU A 2 8.02 -9.19 -33.51
N ASP A 3 8.36 -10.20 -32.72
CA ASP A 3 8.46 -10.04 -31.28
C ASP A 3 9.61 -9.08 -31.00
N PHE A 4 9.26 -7.82 -30.73
CA PHE A 4 10.17 -6.73 -30.41
C PHE A 4 10.88 -6.92 -29.07
N TYR A 5 10.75 -8.09 -28.46
CA TYR A 5 11.41 -8.44 -27.22
C TYR A 5 11.65 -9.94 -27.12
N LYS A 6 12.60 -10.33 -26.28
CA LYS A 6 12.89 -11.69 -25.88
C LYS A 6 12.95 -11.77 -24.36
N ARG A 7 12.24 -12.75 -23.79
CA ARG A 7 12.25 -13.05 -22.35
C ARG A 7 13.21 -14.19 -22.03
N THR A 8 13.96 -14.03 -20.95
CA THR A 8 14.80 -15.06 -20.33
C THR A 8 14.51 -15.12 -18.84
N ASP A 9 14.11 -16.28 -18.31
CA ASP A 9 13.94 -16.45 -16.87
C ASP A 9 15.30 -16.75 -16.21
N ILE A 10 15.86 -15.79 -15.45
CA ILE A 10 17.15 -15.95 -14.77
C ILE A 10 16.96 -16.79 -13.50
N SER A 11 15.90 -16.52 -12.75
CA SER A 11 15.56 -17.20 -11.50
C SER A 11 14.04 -17.20 -11.29
N LYS A 12 13.58 -17.74 -10.15
CA LYS A 12 12.16 -17.68 -9.76
C LYS A 12 11.66 -16.27 -9.45
N GLU A 13 12.57 -15.34 -9.17
CA GLU A 13 12.28 -13.97 -8.74
C GLU A 13 12.80 -12.91 -9.71
N THR A 14 13.57 -13.31 -10.73
CA THR A 14 14.20 -12.38 -11.69
C THR A 14 14.03 -12.89 -13.11
N ILE A 15 13.49 -12.02 -13.96
CA ILE A 15 13.44 -12.22 -15.41
C ILE A 15 14.24 -11.13 -16.10
N GLU A 16 14.75 -11.47 -17.28
CA GLU A 16 15.42 -10.54 -18.17
C GLU A 16 14.58 -10.36 -19.42
N LEU A 17 14.36 -9.10 -19.81
CA LEU A 17 13.67 -8.70 -21.01
C LEU A 17 14.67 -7.96 -21.91
N GLU A 18 15.06 -8.59 -23.01
CA GLU A 18 15.79 -7.94 -24.09
C GLU A 18 14.76 -7.30 -25.02
N ILE A 19 14.76 -5.97 -25.12
CA ILE A 19 13.75 -5.20 -25.85
C ILE A 19 14.41 -4.47 -27.00
N THR A 20 13.85 -4.61 -28.20
CA THR A 20 14.28 -3.97 -29.43
C THR A 20 13.27 -2.91 -29.86
N ILE A 21 13.74 -1.66 -29.94
CA ILE A 21 12.99 -0.54 -30.49
C ILE A 21 13.28 -0.48 -32.00
N PRO A 22 12.26 -0.67 -32.87
CA PRO A 22 12.45 -0.56 -34.30
C PRO A 22 12.89 0.86 -34.69
N LYS A 23 13.84 0.97 -35.62
CA LYS A 23 14.33 2.26 -36.15
C LYS A 23 13.21 3.22 -36.55
N LYS A 24 12.19 2.71 -37.23
CA LYS A 24 11.03 3.51 -37.68
C LYS A 24 10.28 4.15 -36.50
N SER A 25 10.07 3.40 -35.42
CA SER A 25 9.42 3.90 -34.20
C SER A 25 10.29 4.96 -33.52
N PHE A 26 11.60 4.73 -33.48
CA PHE A 26 12.55 5.69 -32.93
C PHE A 26 12.57 7.01 -33.71
N GLU A 27 12.64 6.96 -35.04
CA GLU A 27 12.61 8.15 -35.90
C GLU A 27 11.32 8.96 -35.76
N GLN A 28 10.18 8.27 -35.61
CA GLN A 28 8.89 8.94 -35.37
C GLN A 28 8.87 9.70 -34.05
N SER A 29 9.31 9.07 -32.97
CA SER A 29 9.40 9.73 -31.66
C SER A 29 10.45 10.83 -31.64
N TYR A 30 11.60 10.65 -32.31
CA TYR A 30 12.63 11.67 -32.44
C TYR A 30 12.10 12.94 -33.09
N LYS A 31 11.32 12.81 -34.18
CA LYS A 31 10.65 13.97 -34.81
C LYS A 31 9.70 14.69 -33.86
N ALA A 32 8.98 13.95 -33.01
CA ALA A 32 8.10 14.54 -32.00
C ALA A 32 8.89 15.28 -30.91
N VAL A 33 9.99 14.70 -30.43
CA VAL A 33 10.90 15.32 -29.45
C VAL A 33 11.55 16.58 -30.02
N LEU A 34 12.05 16.52 -31.26
CA LEU A 34 12.61 17.67 -31.97
C LEU A 34 11.58 18.79 -32.11
N LYS A 35 10.33 18.47 -32.45
CA LYS A 35 9.24 19.46 -32.56
C LYS A 35 8.94 20.15 -31.22
N ASP A 36 8.90 19.39 -30.11
CA ASP A 36 8.71 19.94 -28.77
C ASP A 36 9.87 20.86 -28.36
N GLU A 37 11.10 20.43 -28.63
CA GLU A 37 12.30 21.22 -28.35
C GLU A 37 12.33 22.52 -29.17
N LEU A 38 12.00 22.47 -30.46
CA LEU A 38 11.90 23.65 -31.32
C LEU A 38 10.87 24.66 -30.80
N GLY A 39 9.77 24.19 -30.19
CA GLY A 39 8.76 25.05 -29.58
C GLY A 39 9.26 25.80 -28.33
N LYS A 40 10.24 25.23 -27.62
CA LYS A 40 10.85 25.79 -26.41
C LYS A 40 12.10 26.61 -26.70
N ALA A 41 12.73 26.39 -27.86
CA ALA A 41 13.99 27.02 -28.24
C ALA A 41 13.90 28.55 -28.28
N ASP A 42 14.88 29.17 -27.63
CA ASP A 42 15.13 30.60 -27.64
C ASP A 42 16.57 30.82 -28.15
N LEU A 43 16.68 31.43 -29.33
CA LEU A 43 17.96 31.64 -30.00
C LEU A 43 18.04 33.10 -30.45
N LYS A 44 19.17 33.76 -30.17
CA LYS A 44 19.39 35.17 -30.49
C LYS A 44 19.11 35.43 -31.98
N GLY A 45 18.19 36.35 -32.26
CA GLY A 45 17.76 36.69 -33.62
C GLY A 45 16.50 35.96 -34.11
N PHE A 46 15.96 35.00 -33.35
CA PHE A 46 14.72 34.30 -33.65
C PHE A 46 13.70 34.51 -32.53
N ARG A 47 12.42 34.63 -32.91
CA ARG A 47 11.35 34.62 -31.91
C ARG A 47 11.26 33.22 -31.28
N LYS A 48 11.10 33.16 -29.97
CA LYS A 48 10.88 31.90 -29.22
C LYS A 48 9.90 30.97 -29.97
N GLY A 49 10.30 29.73 -30.18
CA GLY A 49 9.51 28.73 -30.91
C GLY A 49 9.54 28.82 -32.45
N LYS A 50 10.35 29.74 -33.02
CA LYS A 50 10.50 29.94 -34.48
C LYS A 50 11.94 29.74 -34.95
N VAL A 51 12.75 29.05 -34.16
CA VAL A 51 14.10 28.62 -34.57
C VAL A 51 13.95 27.53 -35.64
N PRO A 52 14.63 27.62 -36.80
CA PRO A 52 14.65 26.56 -37.81
C PRO A 52 15.29 25.27 -37.30
N ALA A 53 14.74 24.12 -37.70
CA ALA A 53 15.26 22.79 -37.33
C ALA A 53 16.72 22.61 -37.73
N ASP A 54 17.08 23.03 -38.95
CA ASP A 54 18.42 22.87 -39.53
C ASP A 54 19.54 23.56 -38.74
N LEU A 55 19.19 24.59 -37.93
CA LEU A 55 20.17 25.31 -37.09
C LEU A 55 20.29 24.71 -35.69
N LEU A 56 19.21 24.13 -35.15
CA LEU A 56 19.16 23.61 -33.78
C LEU A 56 19.51 22.12 -33.73
N GLU A 57 19.05 21.36 -34.71
CA GLU A 57 19.21 19.91 -34.74
C GLU A 57 20.68 19.47 -34.72
N PRO A 58 21.60 20.01 -35.54
CA PRO A 58 23.00 19.58 -35.50
C PRO A 58 23.70 19.80 -34.16
N GLN A 59 23.28 20.82 -33.40
CA GLN A 59 23.87 21.15 -32.10
C GLN A 59 23.34 20.27 -30.96
N LYS A 60 22.10 19.80 -31.09
CA LYS A 60 21.40 19.04 -30.04
C LYS A 60 21.11 17.59 -30.40
N LYS A 61 21.49 17.13 -31.59
CA LYS A 61 21.15 15.81 -32.16
C LYS A 61 21.35 14.68 -31.16
N ASP A 62 22.53 14.60 -30.56
CA ASP A 62 22.89 13.51 -29.64
C ASP A 62 22.04 13.54 -28.37
N SER A 63 21.87 14.73 -27.78
CA SER A 63 20.99 14.93 -26.61
C SER A 63 19.53 14.58 -26.93
N LEU A 64 19.04 14.97 -28.11
CA LEU A 64 17.68 14.66 -28.56
C LEU A 64 17.48 13.16 -28.78
N LYS A 65 18.49 12.45 -29.28
CA LYS A 65 18.47 10.98 -29.40
C LYS A 65 18.41 10.30 -28.02
N VAL A 66 19.20 10.77 -27.05
CA VAL A 66 19.14 10.27 -25.66
C VAL A 66 17.76 10.49 -25.04
N VAL A 67 17.22 11.71 -25.12
CA VAL A 67 15.88 12.02 -24.61
C VAL A 67 14.79 11.19 -25.30
N THR A 68 14.97 10.91 -26.59
CA THR A 68 14.05 10.03 -27.34
C THR A 68 14.07 8.60 -26.78
N PHE A 69 15.26 8.07 -26.50
CA PHE A 69 15.42 6.75 -25.88
C PHE A 69 14.82 6.71 -24.46
N GLU A 70 15.12 7.70 -23.62
CA GLU A 70 14.58 7.79 -22.24
C GLU A 70 13.05 7.81 -22.19
N LYS A 71 12.39 8.34 -23.23
CA LYS A 71 10.93 8.29 -23.36
C LYS A 71 10.42 6.96 -23.89
N LEU A 72 11.11 6.37 -24.86
CA LEU A 72 10.66 5.14 -25.52
C LEU A 72 10.92 3.89 -24.70
N ALA A 73 12.07 3.79 -24.03
CA ALA A 73 12.43 2.57 -23.31
C ALA A 73 11.40 2.17 -22.22
N PRO A 74 10.92 3.10 -21.35
CA PRO A 74 9.87 2.78 -20.38
C PRO A 74 8.53 2.41 -21.05
N TYR A 75 8.18 3.03 -22.17
CA TYR A 75 6.95 2.72 -22.91
C TYR A 75 6.96 1.30 -23.48
N TYR A 76 8.07 0.92 -24.12
CA TYR A 76 8.22 -0.43 -24.64
C TYR A 76 8.25 -1.46 -23.51
N LEU A 77 8.95 -1.18 -22.41
CA LEU A 77 8.93 -2.03 -21.22
C LEU A 77 7.51 -2.22 -20.68
N ALA A 78 6.77 -1.13 -20.48
CA ALA A 78 5.38 -1.19 -20.00
C ALA A 78 4.49 -2.02 -20.95
N THR A 79 4.71 -1.91 -22.26
CA THR A 79 4.00 -2.72 -23.26
C THR A 79 4.31 -4.21 -23.13
N VAL A 80 5.57 -4.58 -22.91
CA VAL A 80 5.96 -5.99 -22.67
C VAL A 80 5.34 -6.51 -21.38
N LEU A 81 5.48 -5.75 -20.29
CA LEU A 81 4.92 -6.12 -18.98
C LEU A 81 3.40 -6.31 -19.06
N GLN A 82 2.68 -5.45 -19.79
CA GLN A 82 1.26 -5.60 -20.01
C GLN A 82 0.91 -6.84 -20.86
N LYS A 83 1.64 -7.08 -21.96
CA LYS A 83 1.43 -8.24 -22.84
C LYS A 83 1.62 -9.55 -22.08
N GLU A 84 2.60 -9.60 -21.18
CA GLU A 84 2.89 -10.79 -20.37
C GLU A 84 2.13 -10.82 -19.03
N ASN A 85 1.32 -9.80 -18.74
CA ASN A 85 0.61 -9.65 -17.47
C ASN A 85 1.55 -9.72 -16.24
N ILE A 86 2.72 -9.12 -16.35
CA ILE A 86 3.74 -9.09 -15.31
C ILE A 86 3.61 -7.79 -14.52
N SER A 87 3.52 -7.92 -13.21
CA SER A 87 3.59 -6.79 -12.27
C SER A 87 4.94 -6.85 -11.55
N PRO A 88 5.90 -5.98 -11.89
CA PRO A 88 7.16 -5.88 -11.16
C PRO A 88 6.92 -5.58 -9.69
N VAL A 89 7.75 -6.15 -8.82
CA VAL A 89 7.71 -5.89 -7.36
C VAL A 89 8.83 -4.97 -6.87
N ALA A 90 9.69 -4.54 -7.78
CA ALA A 90 10.71 -3.53 -7.58
C ALA A 90 10.88 -2.70 -8.86
N GLN A 91 11.61 -1.60 -8.79
CA GLN A 91 11.96 -0.82 -9.98
C GLN A 91 12.79 -1.67 -10.96
N PRO A 92 12.43 -1.74 -12.24
CA PRO A 92 13.20 -2.45 -13.24
C PRO A 92 14.62 -1.88 -13.41
N VAL A 93 15.61 -2.76 -13.55
CA VAL A 93 17.02 -2.39 -13.70
C VAL A 93 17.41 -2.47 -15.17
N TYR A 94 17.71 -1.33 -15.77
CA TYR A 94 18.17 -1.25 -17.15
C TYR A 94 19.65 -1.65 -17.26
N LYS A 95 19.94 -2.56 -18.19
CA LYS A 95 21.26 -3.10 -18.51
C LYS A 95 21.56 -2.97 -20.00
N ASN A 96 22.84 -3.09 -20.36
CA ASN A 96 23.29 -3.14 -21.76
C ASN A 96 22.74 -1.99 -22.60
N PHE A 97 22.99 -0.75 -22.17
CA PHE A 97 22.51 0.42 -22.90
C PHE A 97 23.12 0.46 -24.31
N PRO A 98 22.30 0.54 -25.36
CA PRO A 98 22.76 0.61 -26.73
C PRO A 98 23.41 1.96 -27.02
N ASN A 99 24.28 1.99 -28.04
CA ASN A 99 24.73 3.25 -28.61
C ASN A 99 23.58 3.89 -29.41
N VAL A 100 22.79 4.72 -28.74
CA VAL A 100 21.62 5.41 -29.33
C VAL A 100 22.00 6.39 -30.45
N LEU A 101 23.28 6.70 -30.62
CA LEU A 101 23.76 7.60 -31.66
C LEU A 101 23.79 6.96 -33.05
N GLU A 102 23.82 5.61 -33.12
CA GLU A 102 23.76 4.89 -34.39
C GLU A 102 22.35 4.94 -35.01
N ASP A 103 22.27 5.08 -36.33
CA ASP A 103 21.00 5.10 -37.07
C ASP A 103 20.50 3.66 -37.35
N LYS A 104 20.43 2.84 -36.30
CA LYS A 104 20.00 1.44 -36.34
C LYS A 104 18.83 1.20 -35.38
N GLU A 105 18.34 -0.04 -35.34
CA GLU A 105 17.48 -0.47 -34.24
C GLU A 105 18.23 -0.44 -32.91
N ILE A 106 17.48 -0.23 -31.84
CA ILE A 106 18.02 0.03 -30.52
C ILE A 106 17.58 -1.10 -29.60
N THR A 107 18.52 -1.93 -29.17
CA THR A 107 18.25 -3.03 -28.25
C THR A 107 18.83 -2.73 -26.88
N PHE A 108 18.04 -2.95 -25.84
CA PHE A 108 18.45 -2.78 -24.45
C PHE A 108 17.90 -3.93 -23.59
N THR A 109 18.53 -4.18 -22.46
CA THR A 109 18.13 -5.25 -21.55
C THR A 109 17.52 -4.66 -20.30
N VAL A 110 16.49 -5.29 -19.74
CA VAL A 110 15.89 -4.90 -18.47
C VAL A 110 15.76 -6.14 -17.59
N GLU A 111 16.33 -6.07 -16.40
CA GLU A 111 16.03 -7.03 -15.35
C GLU A 111 14.82 -6.58 -14.55
N VAL A 112 13.86 -7.48 -14.42
CA VAL A 112 12.61 -7.24 -13.71
C VAL A 112 12.52 -8.23 -12.56
N THR A 113 12.40 -7.71 -11.35
CA THR A 113 12.11 -8.53 -10.17
C THR A 113 10.60 -8.82 -10.13
N ILE A 114 10.25 -10.09 -10.09
CA ILE A 114 8.88 -10.60 -10.01
C ILE A 114 8.64 -11.32 -8.70
N MET A 115 7.39 -11.33 -8.24
CA MET A 115 7.01 -12.16 -7.10
C MET A 115 6.91 -13.62 -7.55
N PRO A 116 7.64 -14.56 -6.90
CA PRO A 116 7.47 -15.98 -7.17
C PRO A 116 6.05 -16.47 -6.87
N GLU A 117 5.65 -17.59 -7.46
CA GLU A 117 4.42 -18.27 -7.03
C GLU A 117 4.68 -19.06 -5.73
N PHE A 118 3.78 -18.88 -4.76
CA PHE A 118 3.81 -19.58 -3.47
C PHE A 118 2.64 -20.55 -3.35
N LYS A 119 2.83 -21.58 -2.53
CA LYS A 119 1.76 -22.47 -2.07
C LYS A 119 1.57 -22.26 -0.59
N LEU A 120 0.32 -22.22 -0.16
CA LEU A 120 0.02 -22.05 1.24
C LEU A 120 0.40 -23.27 2.08
N GLY A 121 0.78 -22.98 3.33
CA GLY A 121 0.96 -23.99 4.36
C GLY A 121 -0.37 -24.65 4.78
N ASN A 122 -0.29 -25.70 5.59
CA ASN A 122 -1.50 -26.34 6.10
C ASN A 122 -2.09 -25.56 7.28
N MET A 123 -3.19 -24.84 7.06
CA MET A 123 -3.86 -24.00 8.07
C MET A 123 -4.37 -24.79 9.27
N LYS A 124 -4.67 -26.09 9.12
CA LYS A 124 -5.11 -26.96 10.23
C LYS A 124 -4.04 -27.19 11.30
N LYS A 125 -2.79 -26.82 11.03
CA LYS A 125 -1.70 -26.89 12.02
C LYS A 125 -1.67 -25.68 12.95
N ILE A 126 -2.39 -24.61 12.61
CA ILE A 126 -2.46 -23.41 13.44
C ILE A 126 -3.26 -23.74 14.69
N LYS A 127 -2.65 -23.51 15.85
CA LYS A 127 -3.27 -23.74 17.16
C LYS A 127 -3.14 -22.46 17.96
N VAL A 128 -4.20 -21.66 17.93
CA VAL A 128 -4.28 -20.42 18.69
C VAL A 128 -5.58 -20.43 19.48
N ASP A 129 -5.46 -20.24 20.78
CA ASP A 129 -6.60 -20.09 21.67
C ASP A 129 -6.86 -18.60 21.92
N ILE A 130 -8.15 -18.23 22.00
CA ILE A 130 -8.55 -16.90 22.46
C ILE A 130 -8.26 -16.83 23.96
N GLU A 131 -7.39 -15.90 24.36
CA GLU A 131 -7.03 -15.71 25.76
C GLU A 131 -8.27 -15.38 26.60
N LYS A 132 -8.43 -16.11 27.71
CA LYS A 132 -9.53 -15.85 28.64
C LYS A 132 -9.31 -14.49 29.30
N PHE A 133 -10.33 -13.64 29.25
CA PHE A 133 -10.33 -12.35 29.92
C PHE A 133 -11.34 -12.36 31.07
N SER A 134 -11.08 -11.52 32.07
CA SER A 134 -12.04 -11.21 33.13
C SER A 134 -11.99 -9.72 33.46
N VAL A 135 -13.12 -9.19 33.94
CA VAL A 135 -13.23 -7.80 34.39
C VAL A 135 -13.28 -7.81 35.91
N THR A 136 -12.25 -7.23 36.52
CA THR A 136 -12.15 -7.13 37.98
C THR A 136 -12.98 -5.95 38.52
N ALA A 137 -13.37 -6.01 39.79
CA ALA A 137 -14.10 -4.90 40.42
C ALA A 137 -13.26 -3.61 40.43
N LYS A 138 -11.95 -3.74 40.69
CA LYS A 138 -10.99 -2.64 40.70
C LYS A 138 -10.97 -1.86 39.37
N GLU A 139 -10.97 -2.56 38.24
CA GLU A 139 -11.00 -1.91 36.91
C GLU A 139 -12.29 -1.12 36.67
N VAL A 140 -13.42 -1.61 37.17
CA VAL A 140 -14.70 -0.91 37.08
C VAL A 140 -14.69 0.34 37.94
N ASP A 141 -14.19 0.22 39.17
CA ASP A 141 -14.11 1.35 40.11
C ASP A 141 -13.15 2.43 39.59
N GLU A 142 -11.96 2.05 39.10
CA GLU A 142 -10.98 2.97 38.49
C GLU A 142 -11.55 3.68 37.24
N ALA A 143 -12.26 2.96 36.37
CA ALA A 143 -12.90 3.56 35.20
C ALA A 143 -13.96 4.59 35.61
N ILE A 144 -14.76 4.29 36.64
CA ILE A 144 -15.78 5.21 37.17
C ILE A 144 -15.14 6.44 37.82
N GLU A 145 -14.07 6.25 38.59
CA GLU A 145 -13.32 7.37 39.18
C GLU A 145 -12.73 8.27 38.10
N ASN A 146 -12.19 7.71 37.02
CA ASN A 146 -11.67 8.50 35.90
C ASN A 146 -12.77 9.29 35.20
N VAL A 147 -13.95 8.69 34.99
CA VAL A 147 -15.11 9.42 34.46
C VAL A 147 -15.55 10.52 35.42
N PHE A 148 -15.56 10.28 36.74
CA PHE A 148 -15.90 11.28 37.75
C PHE A 148 -14.91 12.45 37.79
N LYS A 149 -13.60 12.17 37.73
CA LYS A 149 -12.54 13.20 37.69
C LYS A 149 -12.70 14.14 36.49
N ASN A 150 -13.03 13.59 35.32
CA ASN A 150 -13.22 14.36 34.09
C ASN A 150 -14.60 15.04 34.03
N HIS A 151 -15.61 14.46 34.68
CA HIS A 151 -16.98 14.96 34.67
C HIS A 151 -17.64 14.85 36.06
N PRO A 152 -17.32 15.75 37.00
CA PRO A 152 -17.85 15.69 38.37
C PRO A 152 -19.33 16.13 38.48
N GLU A 153 -19.85 16.85 37.49
CA GLU A 153 -21.26 17.28 37.39
C GLU A 153 -21.82 17.94 38.68
N GLY A 154 -20.97 18.72 39.36
CA GLY A 154 -21.27 19.41 40.61
C GLY A 154 -21.44 18.49 41.84
N SER A 155 -21.06 17.21 41.72
CA SER A 155 -21.13 16.23 42.81
C SER A 155 -19.78 16.16 43.54
N LYS A 156 -19.81 16.05 44.87
CA LYS A 156 -18.59 15.97 45.71
C LYS A 156 -18.01 14.55 45.77
N SER A 157 -18.78 13.54 45.40
CA SER A 157 -18.39 12.13 45.40
C SER A 157 -19.16 11.35 44.34
N VAL A 158 -18.65 10.16 44.02
CA VAL A 158 -19.33 9.17 43.18
C VAL A 158 -20.58 8.66 43.92
N ASN A 159 -21.77 8.92 43.38
CA ASN A 159 -23.05 8.53 43.94
C ASN A 159 -24.13 8.41 42.84
N ASP A 160 -25.34 7.99 43.21
CA ASP A 160 -26.45 7.81 42.26
C ASP A 160 -26.87 9.09 41.54
N THR A 161 -26.83 10.23 42.24
CA THR A 161 -27.18 11.53 41.66
C THR A 161 -26.21 11.91 40.56
N TRP A 162 -24.91 11.69 40.78
CA TRP A 162 -23.88 11.86 39.76
C TRP A 162 -24.07 10.88 38.60
N ALA A 163 -24.28 9.58 38.89
CA ALA A 163 -24.47 8.56 37.87
C ALA A 163 -25.64 8.87 36.93
N LYS A 164 -26.78 9.35 37.46
CA LYS A 164 -27.94 9.79 36.66
C LYS A 164 -27.63 10.99 35.76
N LYS A 165 -26.88 11.98 36.27
CA LYS A 165 -26.47 13.15 35.48
C LYS A 165 -25.57 12.75 34.31
N ILE A 166 -24.60 11.87 34.55
CA ILE A 166 -23.72 11.33 33.51
C ILE A 166 -24.46 10.47 32.50
N ALA A 167 -25.36 9.61 32.96
CA ALA A 167 -26.17 8.79 32.07
C ALA A 167 -26.98 9.66 31.09
N LYS A 168 -27.57 10.77 31.59
CA LYS A 168 -28.29 11.73 30.74
C LYS A 168 -27.37 12.44 29.74
N LYS A 169 -26.18 12.87 30.19
CA LYS A 169 -25.19 13.56 29.35
C LYS A 169 -24.64 12.68 28.22
N LEU A 170 -24.37 11.41 28.52
CA LEU A 170 -23.85 10.43 27.57
C LEU A 170 -24.95 9.68 26.80
N ALA A 171 -26.21 10.09 26.95
CA ALA A 171 -27.37 9.45 26.34
C ALA A 171 -27.38 7.92 26.56
N LEU A 172 -27.20 7.48 27.82
CA LEU A 172 -27.24 6.09 28.26
C LEU A 172 -28.62 5.76 28.87
N PRO A 173 -29.63 5.37 28.07
CA PRO A 173 -31.02 5.23 28.54
C PRO A 173 -31.23 4.08 29.53
N LYS A 174 -30.27 3.15 29.65
CA LYS A 174 -30.34 1.98 30.55
C LYS A 174 -29.62 2.18 31.88
N VAL A 175 -29.15 3.39 32.18
CA VAL A 175 -28.40 3.71 33.40
C VAL A 175 -29.20 4.70 34.25
N ASP A 176 -29.65 4.25 35.43
CA ASP A 176 -30.50 5.01 36.36
C ASP A 176 -29.90 5.12 37.77
N SER A 177 -28.76 4.48 38.02
CA SER A 177 -28.16 4.29 39.35
C SER A 177 -26.65 4.04 39.21
N LEU A 178 -25.89 4.22 40.30
CA LEU A 178 -24.47 3.88 40.32
C LEU A 178 -24.23 2.39 40.04
N GLU A 179 -25.13 1.51 40.50
CA GLU A 179 -25.05 0.08 40.24
C GLU A 179 -25.25 -0.25 38.75
N SER A 180 -26.28 0.34 38.12
CA SER A 180 -26.50 0.18 36.67
C SER A 180 -25.33 0.75 35.84
N LEU A 181 -24.70 1.84 36.31
CA LEU A 181 -23.50 2.41 35.69
C LEU A 181 -22.30 1.48 35.83
N LYS A 182 -22.07 0.92 37.03
CA LYS A 182 -21.03 -0.11 37.27
C LYS A 182 -21.22 -1.31 36.35
N LYS A 183 -22.46 -1.79 36.19
CA LYS A 183 -22.78 -2.88 35.27
C LYS A 183 -22.48 -2.51 33.82
N TYR A 184 -22.91 -1.33 33.37
CA TYR A 184 -22.64 -0.85 32.01
C TYR A 184 -21.14 -0.73 31.71
N VAL A 185 -20.37 -0.14 32.65
CA VAL A 185 -18.92 -0.02 32.55
C VAL A 185 -18.27 -1.40 32.50
N LYS A 186 -18.68 -2.33 33.38
CA LYS A 186 -18.20 -3.71 33.38
C LYS A 186 -18.44 -4.42 32.05
N GLU A 187 -19.65 -4.30 31.50
CA GLU A 187 -20.00 -4.87 30.18
C GLU A 187 -19.18 -4.24 29.06
N THR A 188 -18.94 -2.93 29.12
CA THR A 188 -18.14 -2.19 28.12
C THR A 188 -16.67 -2.60 28.15
N ILE A 189 -16.05 -2.65 29.34
CA ILE A 189 -14.68 -3.15 29.52
C ILE A 189 -14.60 -4.62 29.09
N GLY A 190 -15.61 -5.42 29.41
CA GLY A 190 -15.70 -6.81 28.99
C GLY A 190 -15.66 -6.96 27.47
N LYS A 191 -16.50 -6.20 26.75
CA LYS A 191 -16.51 -6.19 25.28
C LYS A 191 -15.19 -5.71 24.68
N GLN A 192 -14.56 -4.69 25.27
CA GLN A 192 -13.26 -4.22 24.81
C GLN A 192 -12.19 -5.29 24.97
N LYS A 193 -12.12 -5.93 26.14
CA LYS A 193 -11.18 -7.04 26.39
C LYS A 193 -11.44 -8.24 25.48
N GLU A 194 -12.70 -8.55 25.22
CA GLU A 194 -13.09 -9.61 24.27
C GLU A 194 -12.57 -9.30 22.87
N ILE A 195 -12.78 -8.08 22.37
CA ILE A 195 -12.31 -7.64 21.06
C ILE A 195 -10.78 -7.70 21.00
N ILE A 196 -10.07 -7.24 22.04
CA ILE A 196 -8.61 -7.29 22.10
C ILE A 196 -8.10 -8.73 22.11
N ALA A 197 -8.64 -9.58 22.98
CA ALA A 197 -8.24 -10.99 23.06
C ALA A 197 -8.48 -11.72 21.75
N LYS A 198 -9.60 -11.44 21.08
CA LYS A 198 -9.92 -11.99 19.76
C LYS A 198 -8.94 -11.51 18.70
N ARG A 199 -8.69 -10.19 18.59
CA ARG A 199 -7.72 -9.63 17.64
C ARG A 199 -6.32 -10.20 17.84
N ASN A 200 -5.86 -10.27 19.09
CA ASN A 200 -4.55 -10.85 19.41
C ASN A 200 -4.47 -12.32 18.97
N ALA A 201 -5.55 -13.09 19.10
CA ALA A 201 -5.61 -14.46 18.63
C ALA A 201 -5.61 -14.54 17.09
N GLU A 202 -6.40 -13.70 16.43
CA GLU A 202 -6.44 -13.59 14.97
C GLU A 202 -5.05 -13.21 14.39
N ASP A 203 -4.36 -12.24 14.99
CA ASP A 203 -3.01 -11.81 14.60
C ASP A 203 -1.95 -12.90 14.81
N LYS A 204 -2.03 -13.63 15.94
CA LYS A 204 -1.15 -14.78 16.21
C LYS A 204 -1.39 -15.89 15.19
N ALA A 205 -2.65 -16.17 14.84
CA ALA A 205 -2.99 -17.19 13.85
C ALA A 205 -2.48 -16.81 12.46
N PHE A 206 -2.66 -15.54 12.08
CA PHE A 206 -2.18 -15.02 10.80
C PHE A 206 -0.64 -15.08 10.69
N THR A 207 0.07 -14.69 11.74
CA THR A 207 1.54 -14.82 11.81
C THR A 207 1.98 -16.28 11.63
N GLN A 208 1.36 -17.23 12.36
CA GLN A 208 1.67 -18.65 12.20
C GLN A 208 1.37 -19.16 10.78
N ALA A 209 0.31 -18.66 10.14
CA ALA A 209 -0.03 -19.05 8.77
C ALA A 209 1.03 -18.61 7.75
N ILE A 210 1.55 -17.40 7.90
CA ILE A 210 2.65 -16.88 7.07
C ILE A 210 3.91 -17.74 7.26
N GLU A 211 4.27 -18.05 8.52
CA GLU A 211 5.43 -18.89 8.84
C GLU A 211 5.32 -20.30 8.26
N LEU A 212 4.14 -20.93 8.38
CA LEU A 212 3.85 -22.25 7.82
C LEU A 212 3.93 -22.27 6.29
N SER A 213 3.61 -21.15 5.65
CA SER A 213 3.65 -20.99 4.19
C SER A 213 5.05 -20.71 3.66
N LYS A 214 6.02 -20.40 4.53
CA LYS A 214 7.44 -20.16 4.18
C LYS A 214 7.61 -19.20 3.00
N ILE A 215 6.87 -18.09 3.05
CA ILE A 215 6.91 -17.07 2.00
C ILE A 215 8.24 -16.34 2.07
N GLU A 216 9.02 -16.40 1.00
CA GLU A 216 10.31 -15.72 0.84
C GLU A 216 10.13 -14.55 -0.14
N ILE A 217 10.28 -13.32 0.36
CA ILE A 217 10.10 -12.13 -0.46
C ILE A 217 11.44 -11.75 -1.11
N PRO A 218 11.46 -11.44 -2.42
CA PRO A 218 12.67 -10.99 -3.10
C PRO A 218 13.28 -9.76 -2.40
N LYS A 219 14.59 -9.77 -2.16
CA LYS A 219 15.28 -8.70 -1.42
C LYS A 219 15.09 -7.32 -2.04
N GLU A 220 15.06 -7.25 -3.37
CA GLU A 220 14.85 -5.99 -4.09
C GLU A 220 13.43 -5.43 -3.88
N ALA A 221 12.41 -6.30 -3.71
CA ALA A 221 11.06 -5.87 -3.36
C ALA A 221 11.01 -5.28 -1.94
N ILE A 222 11.68 -5.92 -0.97
CA ILE A 222 11.77 -5.42 0.41
C ILE A 222 12.43 -4.03 0.45
N LYS A 223 13.56 -3.88 -0.23
CA LYS A 223 14.28 -2.60 -0.32
C LYS A 223 13.43 -1.51 -0.98
N TYR A 224 12.72 -1.88 -2.04
CA TYR A 224 11.87 -0.94 -2.78
C TYR A 224 10.73 -0.44 -1.89
N GLU A 225 9.97 -1.35 -1.28
CA GLU A 225 8.88 -1.00 -0.35
C GLU A 225 9.38 -0.16 0.84
N ALA A 226 10.53 -0.53 1.44
CA ALA A 226 11.11 0.24 2.55
C ALA A 226 11.47 1.68 2.13
N LYS A 227 12.01 1.86 0.92
CA LYS A 227 12.33 3.17 0.36
C LYS A 227 11.08 4.01 0.09
N GLU A 228 10.00 3.40 -0.37
CA GLU A 228 8.72 4.11 -0.56
C GLU A 228 8.14 4.59 0.79
N ARG A 229 8.36 3.83 1.88
CA ARG A 229 7.99 4.29 3.23
C ARG A 229 8.86 5.42 3.74
N GLU A 230 10.16 5.35 3.49
CA GLU A 230 11.08 6.46 3.78
C GLU A 230 10.66 7.73 3.05
N HIS A 231 10.40 7.63 1.74
CA HIS A 231 9.94 8.74 0.93
C HIS A 231 8.59 9.31 1.44
N SER A 232 7.66 8.44 1.82
CA SER A 232 6.37 8.85 2.40
C SER A 232 6.57 9.59 3.73
N PHE A 233 7.47 9.10 4.58
CA PHE A 233 7.82 9.75 5.84
C PHE A 233 8.46 11.12 5.61
N GLU A 234 9.42 11.23 4.69
CA GLU A 234 10.04 12.51 4.32
C GLU A 234 9.01 13.50 3.79
N HIS A 235 8.06 13.04 2.97
CA HIS A 235 6.96 13.83 2.45
C HIS A 235 6.05 14.36 3.57
N ASP A 236 5.63 13.51 4.51
CA ASP A 236 4.81 13.89 5.67
C ASP A 236 5.53 14.90 6.58
N MET A 237 6.86 14.81 6.64
CA MET A 237 7.72 15.77 7.33
C MET A 237 7.97 17.06 6.52
N GLY A 238 7.51 17.14 5.28
CA GLY A 238 7.64 18.33 4.42
C GLY A 238 9.06 18.54 3.88
N HIS A 239 9.86 17.48 3.80
CA HIS A 239 11.28 17.52 3.45
C HIS A 239 12.13 18.47 4.32
N ASP A 240 11.67 18.78 5.53
CA ASP A 240 12.40 19.62 6.50
C ASP A 240 13.30 18.76 7.37
N GLU A 241 14.61 18.84 7.10
CA GLU A 241 15.65 18.13 7.86
C GLU A 241 15.54 18.38 9.37
N LYS A 242 15.22 19.61 9.81
CA LYS A 242 15.12 19.93 11.24
C LYS A 242 13.92 19.25 11.89
N ARG A 243 12.81 19.12 11.16
CA ARG A 243 11.62 18.45 11.65
C ARG A 243 11.86 16.94 11.78
N ILE A 244 12.61 16.37 10.83
CA ILE A 244 13.05 14.98 10.89
C ILE A 244 13.97 14.78 12.10
N GLU A 245 14.99 15.62 12.29
CA GLU A 245 15.90 15.56 13.44
C GLU A 245 15.15 15.63 14.77
N GLN A 246 14.24 16.60 14.93
CA GLN A 246 13.42 16.73 16.14
C GLN A 246 12.55 15.50 16.41
N PHE A 247 11.98 14.90 15.36
CA PHE A 247 11.21 13.66 15.49
C PHE A 247 12.10 12.50 15.95
N LEU A 248 13.27 12.34 15.36
CA LEU A 248 14.23 11.30 15.70
C LEU A 248 14.72 11.46 17.16
N GLU A 249 15.01 12.68 17.59
CA GLU A 249 15.37 13.00 18.98
C GLU A 249 14.22 12.69 19.95
N ALA A 250 12.99 13.12 19.64
CA ALA A 250 11.84 12.92 20.51
C ALA A 250 11.46 11.44 20.67
N THR A 251 11.70 10.63 19.63
CA THR A 251 11.44 9.18 19.64
C THR A 251 12.66 8.35 20.07
N ASN A 252 13.81 8.99 20.29
CA ASN A 252 15.07 8.36 20.66
C ASN A 252 15.50 7.26 19.68
N VAL A 253 15.31 7.50 18.38
CA VAL A 253 15.71 6.58 17.30
C VAL A 253 16.59 7.31 16.29
N THR A 254 17.52 6.59 15.66
CA THR A 254 18.34 7.15 14.57
C THR A 254 17.71 6.88 13.21
N MET A 255 18.11 7.65 12.19
CA MET A 255 17.67 7.43 10.82
C MET A 255 18.04 6.03 10.31
N GLU A 256 19.22 5.53 10.70
CA GLU A 256 19.65 4.16 10.40
C GLU A 256 18.70 3.14 11.04
N LYS A 257 18.32 3.36 12.30
CA LYS A 257 17.39 2.46 12.98
C LYS A 257 16.00 2.47 12.35
N MET A 258 15.52 3.64 11.91
CA MET A 258 14.26 3.76 11.17
C MET A 258 14.30 2.97 9.86
N ARG A 259 15.40 3.06 9.10
CA ARG A 259 15.59 2.28 7.86
C ARG A 259 15.58 0.78 8.12
N GLU A 260 16.25 0.31 9.18
CA GLU A 260 16.17 -1.10 9.60
C GLU A 260 14.74 -1.53 9.93
N MET A 261 14.00 -0.70 10.67
CA MET A 261 12.61 -0.97 11.01
C MET A 261 11.72 -1.03 9.77
N TRP A 262 11.88 -0.09 8.83
CA TRP A 262 11.12 -0.11 7.58
C TRP A 262 11.42 -1.32 6.70
N LEU A 263 12.66 -1.85 6.72
CA LEU A 263 12.99 -3.11 6.05
C LEU A 263 12.21 -4.28 6.66
N ILE A 264 12.14 -4.37 7.99
CA ILE A 264 11.39 -5.42 8.69
C ILE A 264 9.88 -5.27 8.41
N ASP A 265 9.35 -4.06 8.51
CA ASP A 265 7.95 -3.77 8.21
C ASP A 265 7.63 -4.05 6.74
N ALA A 266 8.59 -3.86 5.82
CA ALA A 266 8.42 -4.09 4.39
C ALA A 266 8.30 -5.56 4.11
N GLU A 267 9.21 -6.34 4.68
CA GLU A 267 9.17 -7.78 4.60
C GLU A 267 7.85 -8.34 5.16
N ASN A 268 7.41 -7.89 6.34
CA ASN A 268 6.18 -8.35 6.98
C ASN A 268 4.92 -7.97 6.19
N ALA A 269 4.84 -6.73 5.70
CA ALA A 269 3.72 -6.27 4.89
C ALA A 269 3.63 -7.04 3.56
N LEU A 270 4.76 -7.24 2.88
CA LEU A 270 4.82 -7.98 1.62
C LEU A 270 4.47 -9.46 1.84
N LYS A 271 4.95 -10.10 2.91
CA LYS A 271 4.54 -11.48 3.28
C LYS A 271 3.03 -11.57 3.50
N SER A 272 2.46 -10.61 4.21
CA SER A 272 1.02 -10.55 4.50
C SER A 272 0.20 -10.39 3.22
N ASP A 273 0.61 -9.47 2.33
CA ASP A 273 -0.06 -9.24 1.06
C ASP A 273 0.02 -10.46 0.13
N VAL A 274 1.20 -11.09 0.03
CA VAL A 274 1.40 -12.31 -0.76
C VAL A 274 0.56 -13.46 -0.20
N PHE A 275 0.53 -13.63 1.13
CA PHE A 275 -0.30 -14.65 1.77
C PHE A 275 -1.77 -14.46 1.40
N LEU A 276 -2.33 -13.27 1.60
CA LEU A 276 -3.75 -12.99 1.34
C LEU A 276 -4.09 -13.13 -0.15
N LYS A 277 -3.22 -12.66 -1.05
CA LYS A 277 -3.40 -12.86 -2.50
C LYS A 277 -3.39 -14.33 -2.88
N THR A 278 -2.47 -15.11 -2.31
CA THR A 278 -2.38 -16.54 -2.57
C THR A 278 -3.60 -17.27 -2.01
N TYR A 279 -4.06 -16.93 -0.81
CA TYR A 279 -5.27 -17.47 -0.21
C TYR A 279 -6.50 -17.16 -1.05
N ALA A 280 -6.66 -15.91 -1.48
CA ALA A 280 -7.74 -15.51 -2.37
C ALA A 280 -7.73 -16.32 -3.68
N LYS A 281 -6.55 -16.52 -4.28
CA LYS A 281 -6.38 -17.31 -5.51
C LYS A 281 -6.73 -18.79 -5.28
N GLU A 282 -6.19 -19.42 -4.23
CA GLU A 282 -6.40 -20.84 -3.92
C GLU A 282 -7.85 -21.16 -3.52
N HIS A 283 -8.60 -20.20 -2.97
CA HIS A 283 -10.00 -20.37 -2.57
C HIS A 283 -10.99 -19.71 -3.52
N GLU A 284 -10.50 -19.26 -4.69
CA GLU A 284 -11.31 -18.62 -5.74
C GLU A 284 -12.15 -17.44 -5.20
N ILE A 285 -11.62 -16.72 -4.22
CA ILE A 285 -12.27 -15.59 -3.57
C ILE A 285 -12.29 -14.44 -4.56
N LYS A 286 -13.50 -14.02 -4.91
CA LYS A 286 -13.76 -12.86 -5.76
C LYS A 286 -14.78 -11.97 -5.09
N ILE A 287 -14.67 -10.68 -5.37
CA ILE A 287 -15.68 -9.67 -5.06
C ILE A 287 -16.52 -9.46 -6.31
N ASP A 288 -17.80 -9.80 -6.22
CA ASP A 288 -18.75 -9.55 -7.31
C ASP A 288 -19.11 -8.05 -7.39
N ASP A 289 -19.74 -7.63 -8.49
CA ASP A 289 -20.05 -6.22 -8.71
C ASP A 289 -21.07 -5.66 -7.69
N LYS A 290 -21.88 -6.53 -7.07
CA LYS A 290 -22.85 -6.12 -6.05
C LYS A 290 -22.15 -5.86 -4.72
N GLU A 291 -21.22 -6.72 -4.32
CA GLU A 291 -20.35 -6.54 -3.16
C GLU A 291 -19.45 -5.31 -3.35
N LEU A 292 -18.87 -5.14 -4.54
CA LEU A 292 -18.08 -3.96 -4.89
C LEU A 292 -18.92 -2.68 -4.78
N GLY A 293 -20.13 -2.67 -5.33
CA GLY A 293 -21.05 -1.53 -5.24
C GLY A 293 -21.34 -1.13 -3.79
N LYS A 294 -21.56 -2.10 -2.90
CA LYS A 294 -21.75 -1.83 -1.46
C LYS A 294 -20.52 -1.20 -0.82
N LYS A 295 -19.33 -1.72 -1.12
CA LYS A 295 -18.06 -1.14 -0.62
C LYS A 295 -17.87 0.29 -1.10
N ILE A 296 -18.14 0.56 -2.38
CA ILE A 296 -18.04 1.90 -2.95
C ILE A 296 -19.02 2.86 -2.25
N GLU A 297 -20.26 2.45 -2.01
CA GLU A 297 -21.24 3.27 -1.28
C GLU A 297 -20.84 3.53 0.18
N GLU A 298 -20.23 2.55 0.85
CA GLU A 298 -19.68 2.74 2.19
C GLU A 298 -18.53 3.75 2.21
N ILE A 299 -17.62 3.67 1.22
CA ILE A 299 -16.54 4.65 1.06
C ILE A 299 -17.12 6.05 0.80
N LYS A 300 -18.10 6.19 -0.10
CA LYS A 300 -18.77 7.47 -0.38
C LYS A 300 -19.41 8.08 0.86
N LYS A 301 -20.04 7.28 1.71
CA LYS A 301 -20.70 7.75 2.94
C LYS A 301 -19.71 8.36 3.94
N ASN A 302 -18.49 7.86 3.97
CA ASN A 302 -17.43 8.32 4.87
C ASN A 302 -16.48 9.33 4.21
N ALA A 303 -16.67 9.62 2.92
CA ALA A 303 -15.84 10.55 2.18
C ALA A 303 -16.09 12.01 2.64
N PRO A 304 -15.05 12.86 2.66
CA PRO A 304 -15.21 14.30 2.84
C PRO A 304 -16.20 14.91 1.85
N LYS A 305 -16.92 15.97 2.25
CA LYS A 305 -17.99 16.59 1.43
C LYS A 305 -17.48 17.21 0.12
N ASP A 306 -16.20 17.53 0.06
CA ASP A 306 -15.47 18.11 -1.07
C ASP A 306 -14.84 17.07 -2.01
N THR A 307 -15.07 15.77 -1.76
CA THR A 307 -14.52 14.69 -2.59
C THR A 307 -15.10 14.74 -4.00
N ASP A 308 -14.22 14.75 -4.99
CA ASP A 308 -14.59 14.61 -6.40
C ASP A 308 -15.26 13.26 -6.66
N GLN A 309 -16.52 13.31 -7.10
CA GLN A 309 -17.33 12.12 -7.33
C GLN A 309 -16.85 11.30 -8.53
N SER A 310 -16.11 11.89 -9.46
CA SER A 310 -15.59 11.23 -10.66
C SER A 310 -14.62 10.10 -10.33
N VAL A 311 -13.95 10.18 -9.16
CA VAL A 311 -13.05 9.13 -8.66
C VAL A 311 -13.78 7.79 -8.52
N PHE A 312 -15.05 7.81 -8.10
CA PHE A 312 -15.85 6.59 -7.92
C PHE A 312 -16.27 5.93 -9.23
N GLU A 313 -16.20 6.66 -10.34
CA GLU A 313 -16.50 6.14 -11.68
C GLU A 313 -15.26 5.60 -12.40
N ASN A 314 -14.07 5.94 -11.92
CA ASN A 314 -12.80 5.50 -12.51
C ASN A 314 -12.62 3.97 -12.39
N GLU A 315 -12.47 3.30 -13.52
CA GLU A 315 -12.34 1.83 -13.57
C GLU A 315 -11.07 1.30 -12.90
N GLN A 316 -9.95 2.02 -12.96
CA GLN A 316 -8.72 1.62 -12.26
C GLN A 316 -8.92 1.69 -10.74
N TRP A 317 -9.62 2.72 -10.26
CA TRP A 317 -9.95 2.85 -8.86
C TRP A 317 -10.91 1.75 -8.39
N LYS A 318 -11.96 1.45 -9.15
CA LYS A 318 -12.88 0.33 -8.84
C LYS A 318 -12.15 -1.00 -8.76
N GLU A 319 -11.24 -1.27 -9.68
CA GLU A 319 -10.42 -2.47 -9.68
C GLU A 319 -9.48 -2.53 -8.46
N TYR A 320 -8.91 -1.39 -8.05
CA TYR A 320 -8.13 -1.30 -6.82
C TYR A 320 -8.98 -1.64 -5.58
N ILE A 321 -10.19 -1.09 -5.48
CA ILE A 321 -11.13 -1.41 -4.37
C ILE A 321 -11.53 -2.88 -4.41
N ARG A 322 -11.76 -3.45 -5.60
CA ARG A 322 -12.06 -4.88 -5.76
C ARG A 322 -10.95 -5.74 -5.17
N ARG A 323 -9.68 -5.45 -5.52
CA ARG A 323 -8.51 -6.16 -4.99
C ARG A 323 -8.33 -6.01 -3.49
N ILE A 324 -8.62 -4.85 -2.92
CA ILE A 324 -8.63 -4.67 -1.45
C ILE A 324 -9.71 -5.56 -0.84
N GLY A 325 -10.93 -5.50 -1.39
CA GLY A 325 -12.05 -6.29 -0.89
C GLY A 325 -11.80 -7.80 -0.95
N GLU A 326 -11.12 -8.28 -1.99
CA GLU A 326 -10.71 -9.68 -2.10
C GLU A 326 -9.74 -10.08 -0.99
N LYS A 327 -8.76 -9.23 -0.66
CA LYS A 327 -7.84 -9.47 0.46
C LYS A 327 -8.52 -9.43 1.82
N GLU A 328 -9.45 -8.50 2.04
CA GLU A 328 -10.24 -8.43 3.27
C GLU A 328 -11.11 -9.68 3.44
N LYS A 329 -11.81 -10.10 2.38
CA LYS A 329 -12.63 -11.31 2.36
C LYS A 329 -11.78 -12.58 2.55
N ALA A 330 -10.58 -12.60 1.98
CA ALA A 330 -9.61 -13.66 2.20
C ALA A 330 -9.18 -13.74 3.66
N TYR A 331 -8.87 -12.61 4.29
CA TYR A 331 -8.55 -12.58 5.72
C TYR A 331 -9.72 -13.08 6.57
N GLU A 332 -10.94 -12.62 6.31
CA GLU A 332 -12.13 -13.07 7.03
C GLU A 332 -12.36 -14.59 6.90
N GLN A 333 -12.27 -15.13 5.69
CA GLN A 333 -12.43 -16.57 5.46
C GLN A 333 -11.30 -17.38 6.12
N PHE A 334 -10.07 -16.89 6.07
CA PHE A 334 -8.94 -17.51 6.77
C PHE A 334 -9.20 -17.59 8.29
N ILE A 335 -9.67 -16.50 8.90
CA ILE A 335 -10.00 -16.51 10.33
C ILE A 335 -11.16 -17.48 10.62
N GLU A 336 -12.18 -17.55 9.78
CA GLU A 336 -13.26 -18.53 9.92
C GLU A 336 -12.79 -19.97 9.75
N GLU A 337 -11.80 -20.23 8.90
CA GLU A 337 -11.20 -21.55 8.73
C GLU A 337 -10.44 -21.99 10.00
N VAL A 338 -9.70 -21.08 10.63
CA VAL A 338 -8.88 -21.36 11.82
C VAL A 338 -9.73 -21.49 13.08
N PHE A 339 -10.65 -20.55 13.31
CA PHE A 339 -11.43 -20.47 14.56
C PHE A 339 -12.85 -21.03 14.44
N GLY A 340 -13.29 -21.39 13.23
CA GLY A 340 -14.68 -21.73 12.93
C GLY A 340 -15.52 -20.49 12.62
N LYS A 341 -16.68 -20.71 11.95
CA LYS A 341 -17.61 -19.62 11.60
C LYS A 341 -18.04 -18.84 12.83
N LYS A 342 -18.04 -17.50 12.72
CA LYS A 342 -18.65 -16.60 13.71
C LYS A 342 -20.11 -17.05 13.94
N LYS A 343 -20.46 -17.44 15.17
CA LYS A 343 -21.85 -17.80 15.55
C LYS A 343 -22.74 -16.58 15.66
#